data_AF-A0A5K1ASN2-F1
#
_entry.id   AF-A0A5K1ASN2-F1
#
_cell.length_a   1.000
_cell.length_b   1.000
_cell.length_c   1.000
_cell.angle_alpha   90.00
_cell.angle_beta   90.00
_cell.angle_gamma   90.00
#
_symmetry.space_group_name_H-M   'P 1'
#
loop_
_entity.id
_entity.type
_entity.pdbx_description
1 polymer ?
#
loop_
_entity_poly.entity_id
_entity_poly.type
_entity_poly.pdbx_seq_one_letter_code
_entity_poly.pdbx_strand_id
1 'polypeptide(L)'
;DLKVDSKDEYVCALKAAIQCLAFPGKYFVDVLNKAIDRRGTDEGALTRVVVTRAEVDMKQIKEEYLKVNGVGLDKAIGHDTSGDYRELLLTLI
;
A
#
# COMPACT_ATOMS: atom_id res chain seq x y z
N ASP A 1 8.66 15.26 17.31
CA ASP A 1 8.51 14.01 18.07
C ASP A 1 7.16 13.92 18.76
N LEU A 2 6.21 13.21 18.14
CA LEU A 2 5.03 12.70 18.85
C LEU A 2 5.41 11.36 19.48
N LYS A 3 5.78 11.36 20.76
CA LYS A 3 5.87 10.12 21.56
C LYS A 3 4.44 9.66 21.86
N VAL A 4 4.10 8.43 21.48
CA VAL A 4 2.71 7.94 21.42
C VAL A 4 2.58 6.61 22.13
N ASP A 5 1.60 6.56 23.03
CA ASP A 5 0.97 5.35 23.54
C ASP A 5 0.12 4.74 22.41
N SER A 6 0.33 3.47 22.06
CA SER A 6 -0.08 2.88 20.76
C SER A 6 -1.59 2.65 20.58
N LYS A 7 -2.45 3.33 21.35
CA LYS A 7 -3.91 3.15 21.35
C LYS A 7 -4.73 4.39 20.95
N ASP A 8 -4.11 5.54 20.70
CA ASP A 8 -4.88 6.73 20.28
C ASP A 8 -5.16 6.71 18.77
N GLU A 9 -6.39 6.32 18.41
CA GLU A 9 -6.89 6.26 17.04
C GLU A 9 -6.79 7.62 16.32
N TYR A 10 -7.01 8.74 17.03
CA TYR A 10 -6.92 10.08 16.44
C TYR A 10 -5.51 10.42 16.03
N VAL A 11 -4.52 10.03 16.85
CA VAL A 11 -3.11 10.24 16.53
C VAL A 11 -2.69 9.39 15.33
N CYS A 12 -3.19 8.15 15.22
CA CYS A 12 -2.97 7.30 14.05
C CYS A 12 -3.56 7.92 12.78
N ALA A 13 -4.80 8.40 12.83
CA ALA A 13 -5.47 9.06 11.71
C ALA A 13 -4.74 10.34 11.27
N LEU A 14 -4.33 11.18 12.23
CA LEU A 14 -3.59 12.41 11.95
C LEU A 14 -2.22 12.11 11.30
N LYS A 15 -1.49 11.09 11.80
CA LYS A 15 -0.23 10.66 11.19
C LYS A 15 -0.43 10.18 9.76
N ALA A 16 -1.45 9.35 9.51
CA ALA A 16 -1.78 8.88 8.17
C ALA A 16 -2.10 10.05 7.22
N ALA A 17 -2.88 11.04 7.67
CA ALA A 17 -3.19 12.22 6.88
C ALA A 17 -1.93 13.04 6.55
N ILE A 18 -1.06 13.30 7.53
CA ILE A 18 0.20 14.02 7.33
C ILE A 18 1.11 13.27 6.35
N GLN A 19 1.27 11.95 6.52
CA GLN A 19 2.09 11.14 5.62
C GLN A 19 1.54 11.14 4.20
N CYS A 20 0.23 11.00 4.03
CA CYS A 20 -0.43 11.02 2.72
C CYS A 20 -0.23 12.37 2.01
N LEU A 21 -0.32 13.49 2.74
CA LEU A 21 -0.16 14.84 2.18
C LEU A 21 1.30 15.19 1.87
N ALA A 22 2.24 14.85 2.77
CA ALA A 22 3.64 15.24 2.63
C ALA A 22 4.46 14.24 1.80
N PHE A 23 4.14 12.94 1.87
CA PHE A 23 4.91 11.85 1.27
C PHE A 23 3.97 10.75 0.71
N PRO A 24 3.13 11.07 -0.30
CA PRO A 24 2.07 10.16 -0.78
C PRO A 24 2.60 8.80 -1.23
N GLY A 25 3.72 8.75 -1.96
CA GLY A 25 4.33 7.49 -2.41
C GLY A 25 4.70 6.58 -1.22
N LYS A 26 5.35 7.13 -0.20
CA LYS A 26 5.70 6.39 1.02
C LYS A 26 4.46 5.92 1.77
N TYR A 27 3.45 6.77 1.89
CA TYR A 27 2.18 6.41 2.52
C TYR A 27 1.51 5.22 1.84
N PHE A 28 1.40 5.23 0.50
CA PHE A 28 0.79 4.12 -0.22
C PHE A 28 1.62 2.83 -0.15
N VAL A 29 2.95 2.92 -0.16
CA VAL A 29 3.82 1.76 0.10
C VAL A 29 3.58 1.18 1.48
N ASP A 30 3.46 2.01 2.52
CA ASP A 30 3.16 1.56 3.89
C ASP A 30 1.78 0.89 3.98
N VAL A 31 0.78 1.40 3.24
CA VAL A 31 -0.56 0.77 3.17
C VAL A 31 -0.50 -0.57 2.44
N LEU A 32 0.19 -0.65 1.29
CA LEU A 32 0.35 -1.89 0.52
C LEU A 32 1.10 -2.96 1.32
N ASN A 33 2.15 -2.58 2.05
CA ASN A 33 2.91 -3.48 2.92
C ASN A 33 2.07 -4.07 4.05
N LYS A 34 1.15 -3.28 4.62
CA LYS A 34 0.22 -3.76 5.63
C LYS A 34 -0.87 -4.65 5.01
N ALA A 35 -1.28 -4.36 3.78
CA ALA A 35 -2.30 -5.11 3.08
C ALA A 35 -1.79 -6.47 2.59
N ILE A 36 -0.51 -6.56 2.22
CA ILE A 36 0.19 -7.77 1.77
C ILE A 36 0.99 -8.30 2.97
N ASP A 37 0.32 -8.92 3.95
CA ASP A 37 0.96 -9.58 5.09
C ASP A 37 1.05 -11.10 4.87
N ARG A 38 2.11 -11.73 5.36
CA ARG A 38 2.34 -13.19 5.24
C ARG A 38 1.28 -14.04 5.95
N ARG A 39 0.43 -13.44 6.79
CA ARG A 39 -0.67 -14.11 7.49
C ARG A 39 -2.02 -14.00 6.77
N GLY A 40 -2.08 -13.30 5.64
CA GLY A 40 -3.26 -13.09 4.81
C GLY A 40 -3.30 -11.69 4.21
N THR A 41 -4.18 -11.49 3.23
CA THR A 41 -4.26 -10.24 2.49
C THR A 41 -5.46 -9.41 2.95
N ASP A 42 -5.26 -8.12 3.27
CA ASP A 42 -6.36 -7.16 3.38
C ASP A 42 -6.75 -6.72 1.97
N GLU A 43 -7.63 -7.51 1.34
CA GLU A 43 -8.08 -7.28 -0.04
C GLU A 43 -8.76 -5.93 -0.21
N GLY A 44 -9.43 -5.41 0.81
CA GLY A 44 -10.10 -4.11 0.78
C GLY A 44 -9.11 -2.95 0.72
N ALA A 45 -8.06 -3.00 1.53
CA ALA A 45 -6.99 -2.00 1.48
C ALA A 45 -6.19 -2.11 0.18
N LEU A 46 -5.83 -3.33 -0.25
CA LEU A 46 -5.10 -3.57 -1.49
C LEU A 46 -5.86 -3.07 -2.72
N THR A 47 -7.13 -3.49 -2.87
CA THR A 47 -8.00 -3.05 -3.97
C THR A 47 -8.15 -1.55 -3.99
N ARG A 48 -8.39 -0.92 -2.83
CA ARG A 48 -8.57 0.53 -2.74
C ARG A 48 -7.34 1.27 -3.26
N VAL A 49 -6.14 0.89 -2.85
CA VAL A 49 -4.92 1.55 -3.35
C VAL A 49 -4.74 1.29 -4.83
N VAL A 50 -4.81 0.03 -5.27
CA VAL A 50 -4.58 -0.32 -6.69
C VAL A 50 -5.55 0.41 -7.61
N VAL A 51 -6.85 0.35 -7.33
CA VAL A 51 -7.88 0.94 -8.19
C VAL A 51 -7.84 2.47 -8.16
N THR A 52 -7.75 3.09 -6.99
CA THR A 52 -7.82 4.56 -6.90
C THR A 52 -6.55 5.27 -7.34
N ARG A 53 -5.41 4.56 -7.43
CA ARG A 53 -4.11 5.12 -7.81
C ARG A 53 -3.63 4.72 -9.20
N ALA A 54 -4.30 3.76 -9.86
CA ALA A 54 -3.91 3.22 -11.18
C ALA A 54 -3.55 4.32 -12.20
N GLU A 55 -4.41 5.31 -12.38
CA GLU A 55 -4.23 6.40 -13.36
C GLU A 55 -3.66 7.69 -12.75
N VAL A 56 -3.27 7.69 -11.48
CA VAL A 56 -2.82 8.90 -10.78
C VAL A 56 -1.30 8.91 -10.62
N ASP A 57 -0.76 7.94 -9.89
CA ASP A 57 0.67 7.89 -9.52
C ASP A 57 1.20 6.47 -9.31
N MET A 58 0.50 5.45 -9.83
CA MET A 58 0.89 4.05 -9.67
C MET A 58 2.34 3.75 -10.06
N LYS A 59 2.84 4.38 -11.12
CA LYS A 59 4.24 4.24 -11.54
C LYS A 59 5.22 4.67 -10.43
N GLN A 60 4.95 5.80 -9.78
CA GLN A 60 5.79 6.31 -8.69
C GLN A 60 5.68 5.41 -7.46
N ILE A 61 4.48 4.91 -7.17
CA ILE A 61 4.25 3.95 -6.07
C ILE A 61 5.05 2.66 -6.32
N LYS A 62 5.06 2.12 -7.55
CA LYS A 62 5.85 0.92 -7.89
C LYS A 62 7.36 1.14 -7.74
N GLU A 63 7.86 2.28 -8.20
CA GLU A 63 9.27 2.64 -8.04
C GLU A 63 9.66 2.76 -6.57
N GLU A 64 8.83 3.39 -5.74
CA GLU A 64 9.09 3.53 -4.31
C GLU A 64 8.96 2.19 -3.58
N TYR A 65 7.96 1.38 -3.92
CA TYR A 65 7.76 0.04 -3.37
C TYR A 65 8.98 -0.84 -3.61
N LEU A 66 9.52 -0.83 -4.84
CA LEU A 66 10.73 -1.57 -5.19
C LEU A 66 11.94 -1.09 -4.37
N LYS A 67 12.11 0.22 -4.20
CA LYS A 67 13.22 0.79 -3.40
C LYS A 67 13.15 0.37 -1.93
N VAL A 68 11.96 0.39 -1.34
CA VAL A 68 11.76 0.09 0.09
C VAL A 68 11.85 -1.40 0.37
N ASN A 69 11.25 -2.24 -0.48
CA ASN A 69 11.09 -3.67 -0.21
C ASN A 69 12.12 -4.57 -0.91
N GLY A 70 12.81 -4.06 -1.93
CA GLY A 70 13.71 -4.85 -2.78
C GLY A 70 13.01 -5.84 -3.72
N VAL A 71 11.67 -5.86 -3.72
CA VAL A 71 10.82 -6.71 -4.58
C VAL A 71 9.77 -5.82 -5.24
N GLY A 72 9.48 -6.08 -6.52
CA GLY A 72 8.46 -5.34 -7.27
C GLY A 72 7.06 -5.57 -6.72
N LEU A 73 6.20 -4.54 -6.80
CA LEU A 73 4.81 -4.62 -6.34
C LEU A 73 4.01 -5.72 -7.09
N ASP A 74 4.28 -5.88 -8.38
CA ASP A 74 3.73 -6.95 -9.23
C ASP A 74 4.06 -8.34 -8.68
N LYS A 75 5.31 -8.56 -8.27
CA LYS A 75 5.73 -9.84 -7.68
C LYS A 75 5.08 -10.07 -6.31
N ALA A 76 4.96 -9.03 -5.51
CA ALA A 76 4.32 -9.11 -4.20
C ALA A 76 2.83 -9.47 -4.33
N ILE A 77 2.07 -8.76 -5.18
CA ILE A 77 0.66 -9.04 -5.45
C ILE A 77 0.50 -10.43 -6.07
N GLY A 78 1.35 -10.80 -7.02
CA GLY A 78 1.27 -12.10 -7.69
C GLY A 78 1.51 -13.29 -6.75
N HIS A 79 2.29 -13.10 -5.69
CA HIS A 79 2.52 -14.10 -4.65
C HIS A 79 1.36 -14.18 -3.65
N ASP A 80 0.81 -13.03 -3.24
CA ASP A 80 -0.17 -12.95 -2.14
C ASP A 80 -1.62 -13.17 -2.59
N THR A 81 -1.90 -13.01 -3.89
CA THR A 81 -3.26 -13.12 -4.46
C THR A 81 -3.37 -14.23 -5.51
N SER A 82 -4.60 -14.65 -5.82
CA SER A 82 -4.84 -15.72 -6.79
C SER A 82 -6.12 -15.50 -7.63
N GLY A 83 -6.27 -16.30 -8.69
CA GLY A 83 -7.43 -16.27 -9.58
C GLY A 83 -7.61 -14.95 -10.32
N ASP A 84 -8.84 -14.67 -10.75
CA ASP A 84 -9.19 -13.48 -11.53
C ASP A 84 -8.92 -12.17 -10.78
N TYR A 85 -8.99 -12.21 -9.45
CA TYR A 85 -8.65 -11.06 -8.60
C TYR A 85 -7.20 -10.64 -8.79
N ARG A 86 -6.26 -11.60 -8.79
CA ARG A 86 -4.84 -11.31 -9.09
C ARG A 86 -4.67 -10.71 -10.47
N GLU A 87 -5.27 -11.33 -11.50
CA GLU A 87 -5.10 -10.88 -12.88
C GLU A 87 -5.62 -9.44 -13.07
N LEU A 88 -6.75 -9.11 -12.43
CA LEU A 88 -7.28 -7.74 -12.40
C LEU A 88 -6.29 -6.77 -11.75
N LEU A 89 -5.77 -7.09 -10.56
CA LEU A 89 -4.85 -6.22 -9.85
C LEU A 89 -3.56 -6.00 -10.66
N LEU A 90 -2.98 -7.06 -11.22
CA LEU A 90 -1.78 -6.98 -12.04
C LEU A 90 -1.98 -6.16 -13.32
N THR A 91 -3.19 -6.17 -13.88
CA THR A 91 -3.53 -5.35 -15.05
C THR A 91 -3.56 -3.85 -14.72
N LEU A 92 -3.93 -3.49 -13.50
CA LEU A 92 -4.07 -2.09 -13.07
C LEU A 92 -2.76 -1.42 -12.63
N ILE A 93 -1.68 -2.18 -12.44
CA ILE A 93 -0.42 -1.66 -11.86
C ILE A 93 0.75 -1.53 -12.83
#